data_AF-A0A662IUF3-F1
#
_entry.id   AF-A0A662IUF3-F1
#
_cell.length_a   1.000
_cell.length_b   1.000
_cell.length_c   1.000
_cell.angle_alpha   90.00
_cell.angle_beta   90.00
_cell.angle_gamma   90.00
#
_symmetry.space_group_name_H-M   'P 1'
#
loop_
_entity.id
_entity.type
_entity.pdbx_description
1 polymer ?
#
loop_
_entity_poly.entity_id
_entity_poly.type
_entity_poly.pdbx_seq_one_letter_code
_entity_poly.pdbx_strand_id
1 'polypeptide(L)'
;MSKNMVKNKKNRGPIVDGFYKYREELIAAVEYLMKYRGITRNSEIARRLNVSPFTVRNIKQILKRRKARKEREKAEPKKPKDIIEEILGGEQ
;
A
#
# COMPACT_ATOMS: atom_id res chain seq x y z
N MET A 1 30.95 1.30 -23.02
CA MET A 1 31.38 1.15 -21.60
C MET A 1 30.15 0.87 -20.74
N SER A 2 29.88 -0.40 -20.44
CA SER A 2 28.74 -0.81 -19.62
C SER A 2 29.05 -0.65 -18.14
N LYS A 3 28.46 0.37 -17.48
CA LYS A 3 28.54 0.49 -16.02
C LYS A 3 27.62 -0.55 -15.38
N ASN A 4 28.23 -1.58 -14.81
CA ASN A 4 27.58 -2.59 -13.98
C ASN A 4 26.78 -1.94 -12.85
N MET A 5 25.45 -2.03 -12.94
CA MET A 5 24.52 -1.58 -11.91
C MET A 5 24.52 -2.61 -10.77
N VAL A 6 25.23 -2.31 -9.69
CA VAL A 6 25.29 -3.14 -8.47
C VAL A 6 23.88 -3.26 -7.88
N LYS A 7 23.27 -4.44 -8.06
CA LYS A 7 21.95 -4.78 -7.51
C LYS A 7 22.05 -4.91 -6.00
N ASN A 8 21.76 -3.84 -5.25
CA ASN A 8 21.54 -3.92 -3.81
C ASN A 8 20.26 -4.74 -3.53
N LYS A 9 20.42 -6.07 -3.38
CA LYS A 9 19.36 -7.08 -3.19
C LYS A 9 18.88 -7.21 -1.74
N LYS A 10 19.31 -6.36 -0.81
CA LYS A 10 19.10 -6.57 0.64
C LYS A 10 17.66 -6.35 1.14
N ASN A 11 16.78 -5.74 0.33
CA ASN A 11 15.43 -5.32 0.77
C ASN A 11 14.27 -5.88 -0.09
N ARG A 12 14.50 -6.91 -0.91
CA ARG A 12 13.51 -7.40 -1.87
C ARG A 12 13.01 -8.79 -1.50
N GLY A 13 11.83 -8.87 -0.88
CA GLY A 13 11.11 -10.14 -0.67
C GLY A 13 10.41 -10.64 -1.95
N PRO A 14 9.65 -11.75 -1.88
CA PRO A 14 8.92 -12.29 -3.01
C PRO A 14 7.94 -11.26 -3.60
N ILE A 15 7.65 -11.38 -4.90
CA ILE A 15 6.70 -10.49 -5.59
C ILE A 15 5.28 -10.88 -5.16
N VAL A 16 4.55 -9.95 -4.56
CA VAL A 16 3.13 -10.12 -4.21
C VAL A 16 2.38 -8.96 -4.87
N ASP A 17 1.28 -9.26 -5.58
CA ASP A 17 0.45 -8.28 -6.31
C ASP A 17 1.23 -7.39 -7.31
N GLY A 18 2.28 -7.94 -7.92
CA GLY A 18 3.11 -7.26 -8.93
C GLY A 18 4.14 -6.27 -8.36
N PHE A 19 4.36 -6.25 -7.04
CA PHE A 19 5.38 -5.41 -6.39
C PHE A 19 6.32 -6.25 -5.51
N TYR A 20 7.56 -5.81 -5.33
CA TYR A 20 8.46 -6.38 -4.33
C TYR A 20 7.84 -6.26 -2.94
N LYS A 21 7.84 -7.35 -2.16
CA LYS A 21 7.46 -7.31 -0.75
C LYS A 21 8.47 -6.46 0.03
N TYR A 22 8.03 -5.27 0.42
CA TYR A 22 8.74 -4.42 1.38
C TYR A 22 8.36 -4.84 2.80
N ARG A 23 9.26 -4.58 3.75
CA ARG A 23 8.99 -4.76 5.18
C ARG A 23 7.85 -3.84 5.60
N GLU A 24 6.91 -4.33 6.41
CA GLU A 24 5.75 -3.53 6.86
C GLU A 24 6.18 -2.31 7.67
N GLU A 25 7.28 -2.41 8.42
CA GLU A 25 7.88 -1.30 9.17
C GLU A 25 8.31 -0.16 8.25
N LEU A 26 8.86 -0.48 7.07
CA LEU A 26 9.25 0.52 6.08
C LEU A 26 8.02 1.17 5.44
N ILE A 27 6.97 0.39 5.18
CA ILE A 27 5.70 0.91 4.66
C ILE A 27 5.08 1.88 5.68
N ALA A 28 5.01 1.47 6.94
CA ALA A 28 4.49 2.28 8.04
C ALA A 28 5.31 3.56 8.26
N ALA A 29 6.64 3.48 8.19
CA ALA A 29 7.51 4.64 8.32
C ALA A 29 7.28 5.68 7.20
N VAL A 30 7.13 5.22 5.95
CA VAL A 30 6.79 6.11 4.83
C VAL A 30 5.41 6.74 5.02
N GLU A 31 4.42 5.94 5.40
CA GLU A 31 3.06 6.44 5.68
C GLU A 31 3.06 7.48 6.81
N TYR A 32 3.85 7.23 7.86
CA TYR A 32 3.96 8.13 9.00
C TYR A 32 4.53 9.50 8.61
N LEU A 33 5.63 9.51 7.85
CA LEU A 33 6.26 10.75 7.38
C LEU A 33 5.33 11.56 6.49
N MET A 34 4.49 10.89 5.68
CA MET A 34 3.50 11.57 4.85
C MET A 34 2.35 12.16 5.67
N LYS A 35 1.71 11.34 6.53
CA LYS A 35 0.47 11.71 7.21
C LYS A 35 0.68 12.60 8.43
N TYR A 36 1.68 12.30 9.26
CA TYR A 36 1.88 12.98 10.55
C TYR A 36 2.96 14.05 10.50
N ARG A 37 3.92 13.95 9.56
CA ARG A 37 4.99 14.95 9.41
C ARG A 37 4.81 15.86 8.19
N GLY A 38 3.80 15.62 7.35
CA GLY A 38 3.51 16.43 6.15
C GLY A 38 4.59 16.35 5.06
N ILE A 39 5.50 15.37 5.14
CA ILE A 39 6.62 15.26 4.20
C ILE A 39 6.14 14.49 2.98
N THR A 40 6.05 15.17 1.84
CA THR A 40 5.56 14.57 0.59
C THR A 40 6.65 14.31 -0.44
N ARG A 41 7.80 14.99 -0.37
CA ARG A 41 8.90 14.82 -1.34
C ARG A 41 9.58 13.44 -1.20
N ASN A 42 9.65 12.70 -2.30
CA ASN A 42 10.25 11.36 -2.32
C ASN A 42 11.72 11.36 -1.88
N SER A 43 12.50 12.34 -2.35
CA SER A 43 13.92 12.47 -2.02
C SER A 43 14.14 12.72 -0.53
N GLU A 44 13.27 13.50 0.10
CA GLU A 44 13.37 13.82 1.53
C GLU A 44 13.06 12.59 2.40
N ILE A 45 11.99 11.87 2.08
CA ILE A 45 11.64 10.60 2.75
C ILE A 45 12.75 9.58 2.56
N ALA A 46 13.28 9.47 1.34
CA ALA A 46 14.37 8.56 0.99
C ALA A 46 15.63 8.84 1.81
N ARG A 47 16.00 10.12 1.95
CA ARG A 47 17.13 10.56 2.77
C ARG A 47 16.94 10.18 4.24
N ARG A 48 15.75 10.44 4.81
CA ARG A 48 15.45 10.15 6.23
C ARG A 48 15.44 8.66 6.56
N LEU A 49 14.96 7.84 5.64
CA LEU A 49 14.84 6.38 5.83
C LEU A 49 16.03 5.61 5.26
N ASN A 50 17.04 6.29 4.71
CA ASN A 50 18.19 5.70 4.05
C ASN A 50 17.81 4.64 2.98
N VAL A 51 16.86 5.00 2.11
CA VAL A 51 16.40 4.16 1.00
C VAL A 51 16.46 4.91 -0.32
N SER A 52 16.30 4.20 -1.44
CA SER A 52 16.21 4.84 -2.75
C SER A 52 14.90 5.63 -2.91
N PRO A 53 14.90 6.81 -3.57
CA PRO A 53 13.68 7.53 -3.96
C PRO A 53 12.68 6.67 -4.76
N PHE A 54 13.18 5.71 -5.55
CA PHE A 54 12.35 4.73 -6.25
C PHE A 54 11.61 3.78 -5.30
N THR A 55 12.24 3.40 -4.19
CA THR A 55 11.60 2.58 -3.15
C THR A 55 10.43 3.33 -2.53
N VAL A 56 10.62 4.61 -2.20
CA VAL A 56 9.54 5.47 -1.68
C VAL A 56 8.40 5.58 -2.69
N ARG A 57 8.71 5.80 -3.97
CA ARG A 57 7.70 5.84 -5.05
C ARG A 57 6.86 4.57 -5.10
N ASN A 58 7.49 3.39 -5.05
CA ASN A 58 6.80 2.11 -5.09
C ASN A 58 5.93 1.90 -3.85
N ILE A 59 6.44 2.22 -2.66
CA ILE A 59 5.68 2.11 -1.40
C ILE A 59 4.45 3.02 -1.42
N LYS A 60 4.56 4.25 -1.93
CA LYS A 60 3.41 5.14 -2.11
C LYS A 60 2.34 4.53 -3.02
N GLN A 61 2.73 3.85 -4.09
CA GLN A 61 1.79 3.14 -4.95
C GLN A 61 1.09 1.99 -4.23
N ILE A 62 1.83 1.23 -3.40
CA ILE A 62 1.25 0.18 -2.55
C ILE A 62 0.21 0.77 -1.59
N LEU A 63 0.54 1.86 -0.88
CA LEU A 63 -0.39 2.53 0.04
C LEU A 63 -1.65 3.01 -0.68
N LYS A 64 -1.52 3.61 -1.87
CA LYS A 64 -2.66 4.05 -2.68
C LYS A 64 -3.58 2.87 -3.05
N ARG A 65 -3.00 1.74 -3.47
CA ARG A 65 -3.76 0.51 -3.80
C ARG A 65 -4.43 -0.10 -2.58
N ARG A 66 -3.75 -0.16 -1.44
CA ARG A 66 -4.32 -0.63 -0.16
C ARG A 66 -5.53 0.21 0.26
N LYS A 67 -5.44 1.54 0.11
CA LYS A 67 -6.57 2.44 0.41
C LYS A 67 -7.76 2.18 -0.52
N ALA A 68 -7.51 2.12 -1.84
CA ALA A 68 -8.55 1.85 -2.82
C ALA A 68 -9.22 0.48 -2.61
N ARG A 69 -8.46 -0.55 -2.21
CA ARG A 69 -9.00 -1.87 -1.87
C ARG A 69 -9.92 -1.82 -0.64
N LYS A 70 -9.48 -1.16 0.44
CA LYS A 70 -10.32 -0.96 1.63
C LYS A 70 -11.59 -0.19 1.35
N GLU A 71 -11.54 0.81 0.46
CA GLU A 71 -12.72 1.55 0.02
C GLU A 71 -13.69 0.67 -0.78
N ARG A 72 -13.18 -0.20 -1.65
CA ARG A 72 -14.01 -1.18 -2.37
C ARG A 72 -14.66 -2.20 -1.44
N GLU A 73 -13.90 -2.79 -0.52
CA GLU A 73 -14.43 -3.75 0.46
C GLU A 73 -15.51 -3.13 1.35
N LYS A 74 -15.40 -1.84 1.69
CA LYS A 74 -16.46 -1.11 2.43
C LYS A 74 -17.68 -0.74 1.57
N ALA A 75 -17.50 -0.66 0.25
CA ALA A 75 -18.53 -0.25 -0.69
C ALA A 75 -19.21 -1.43 -1.39
N GLU A 76 -18.79 -2.67 -1.13
CA GLU A 76 -19.53 -3.84 -1.61
C GLU A 76 -20.91 -3.86 -0.92
N PRO A 77 -22.01 -3.69 -1.69
CA PRO A 77 -23.34 -3.75 -1.11
C PRO A 77 -23.58 -5.16 -0.53
N LYS A 78 -24.32 -5.24 0.60
CA LYS A 78 -24.86 -6.51 1.11
C LYS A 78 -25.43 -7.29 -0.07
N LYS A 79 -25.17 -8.60 -0.14
CA LYS A 79 -25.63 -9.41 -1.27
C LYS A 79 -27.16 -9.28 -1.36
N PRO A 80 -27.75 -9.27 -2.57
CA PRO A 80 -29.20 -9.10 -2.73
C PRO A 80 -30.02 -10.16 -1.97
N LYS A 81 -29.45 -11.34 -1.70
CA LYS A 81 -30.07 -12.37 -0.85
C LYS A 81 -30.30 -11.91 0.59
N ASP A 82 -29.34 -11.19 1.17
CA ASP A 82 -29.43 -10.70 2.56
C ASP A 82 -30.51 -9.62 2.70
N ILE A 83 -30.71 -8.81 1.65
CA ILE A 83 -31.75 -7.77 1.60
C ILE A 83 -33.15 -8.41 1.49
N ILE A 84 -33.28 -9.48 0.69
CA ILE A 84 -34.55 -10.18 0.50
C ILE A 84 -34.98 -10.93 1.77
N GLU A 85 -34.06 -11.57 2.49
CA GLU A 85 -34.36 -12.21 3.79
C GLU A 85 -34.73 -11.19 4.87
N GLU A 86 -34.10 -10.01 4.89
CA GLU A 86 -34.44 -8.93 5.84
C GLU A 86 -35.84 -8.34 5.57
N ILE A 87 -36.26 -8.28 4.30
CA ILE A 87 -37.60 -7.81 3.91
C ILE A 87 -38.68 -8.88 4.11
N LEU A 88 -38.37 -10.16 3.83
CA LEU A 88 -39.33 -11.27 3.91
C LEU A 88 -39.40 -11.96 5.27
N GLY A 89 -38.37 -11.80 6.12
CA GLY A 89 -38.30 -12.38 7.46
C GLY A 89 -38.89 -11.52 8.57
N GLY A 90 -39.40 -10.33 8.24
CA GLY A 90 -39.99 -9.37 9.17
C GLY A 90 -41.49 -9.57 9.43
N GLU A 91 -41.93 -10.80 9.69
CA GLU A 91 -43.27 -11.08 10.25
C GLU A 91 -43.18 -12.29 11.18
N GLN A 92 -43.04 -12.02 12.49
CA GLN A 92 -43.66 -12.78 13.61
C GLN A 92 -43.86 -11.84 14.80
#